data_AF-A0A1D6JX17-F1
#
_entry.id   AF-A0A1D6JX17-F1
#
_cell.length_a   1.000
_cell.length_b   1.000
_cell.length_c   1.000
_cell.angle_alpha   90.00
_cell.angle_beta   90.00
_cell.angle_gamma   90.00
#
_symmetry.space_group_name_H-M   'P 1'
#
loop_
_entity.id
_entity.type
_entity.pdbx_description
1 polymer ?
#
loop_
_entity_poly.entity_id
_entity_poly.type
_entity_poly.pdbx_seq_one_letter_code
_entity_poly.pdbx_strand_id
1 'polypeptide(L)'
;MNKKQNNKLRSMKNHAQIYFELSTSYSNGRYTDLETFVESNSAAFQSDNNLGLVKQVLSSMYKRNIQRLTQTYLTLSLEDIARSVQLETSGDVEMHVLRMVGVLSRSTGQ
;
A
#
# COMPACT_ATOMS: atom_id res chain seq x y z
N MET A 1 35.04 -3.45 -20.77
CA MET A 1 33.79 -3.18 -20.02
C MET A 1 34.18 -2.85 -18.58
N ASN A 2 34.14 -1.56 -18.22
CA ASN A 2 34.93 -0.98 -17.12
C ASN A 2 34.36 -1.25 -15.72
N LYS A 3 35.23 -1.57 -14.75
CA LYS A 3 34.91 -1.75 -13.30
C LYS A 3 34.00 -0.63 -12.75
N LYS A 4 34.13 0.60 -13.26
CA LYS A 4 33.30 1.77 -12.93
C LYS A 4 31.81 1.59 -13.25
N GLN A 5 31.48 0.93 -14.35
CA GLN A 5 30.10 0.64 -14.77
C GLN A 5 29.46 -0.47 -13.92
N ASN A 6 30.27 -1.46 -13.49
CA ASN A 6 29.81 -2.56 -12.65
C ASN A 6 29.47 -2.09 -11.23
N ASN A 7 30.25 -1.14 -10.68
CA ASN A 7 29.96 -0.53 -9.37
C ASN A 7 28.68 0.34 -9.38
N LYS A 8 28.43 1.10 -10.45
CA LYS A 8 27.19 1.89 -10.57
C LYS A 8 25.95 1.00 -10.57
N LEU A 9 25.97 -0.09 -11.34
CA LEU A 9 24.87 -1.06 -11.40
C LEU A 9 24.61 -1.75 -10.06
N ARG A 10 25.68 -2.13 -9.34
CA ARG A 10 25.57 -2.71 -7.99
C ARG A 10 25.01 -1.71 -6.97
N SER A 11 25.49 -0.47 -7.00
CA SER A 11 25.00 0.59 -6.10
C SER A 11 23.52 0.89 -6.32
N MET A 12 23.08 0.98 -7.58
CA MET A 12 21.65 1.19 -7.89
C MET A 12 20.77 0.04 -7.41
N LYS A 13 21.21 -1.22 -7.60
CA LYS A 13 20.48 -2.39 -7.10
C LYS A 13 20.35 -2.38 -5.59
N ASN A 14 21.40 -1.97 -4.86
CA ASN A 14 21.35 -1.89 -3.40
C ASN A 14 20.34 -0.86 -2.90
N HIS A 15 20.25 0.32 -3.55
CA HIS A 15 19.25 1.34 -3.19
C HIS A 15 17.82 0.92 -3.59
N ALA A 16 17.69 0.13 -4.67
CA ALA A 16 16.40 -0.37 -5.14
C ALA A 16 15.88 -1.58 -4.33
N GLN A 17 16.73 -2.25 -3.55
CA GLN A 17 16.40 -3.49 -2.85
C GLN A 17 15.20 -3.31 -1.91
N ILE A 18 15.17 -2.22 -1.15
CA ILE A 18 14.08 -1.89 -0.22
C ILE A 18 12.74 -1.69 -0.94
N TYR A 19 12.76 -1.17 -2.16
CA TYR A 19 11.58 -0.99 -3.00
C TYR A 19 11.11 -2.29 -3.63
N PHE A 20 12.04 -3.21 -3.94
CA PHE A 20 11.70 -4.55 -4.37
C PHE A 20 11.00 -5.33 -3.24
N GLU A 21 11.56 -5.26 -2.03
CA GLU A 21 10.96 -5.86 -0.83
C GLU A 21 9.60 -5.25 -0.49
N LEU A 22 9.44 -3.93 -0.66
CA LEU A 22 8.13 -3.25 -0.57
C LEU A 22 7.11 -3.87 -1.53
N SER A 23 7.50 -4.10 -2.79
CA SER A 23 6.64 -4.72 -3.80
C SER A 23 6.28 -6.17 -3.45
N THR A 24 7.24 -6.94 -2.93
CA THR A 24 7.00 -8.31 -2.47
C THR A 24 6.01 -8.32 -1.30
N SER A 25 6.22 -7.46 -0.30
CA SER A 25 5.31 -7.32 0.84
C SER A 25 3.89 -6.91 0.39
N TYR A 26 3.79 -5.95 -0.54
CA TYR A 26 2.52 -5.52 -1.12
C TYR A 26 1.77 -6.64 -1.86
N SER A 27 2.50 -7.58 -2.46
CA SER A 27 1.89 -8.68 -3.22
C SER A 27 1.14 -9.67 -2.33
N ASN A 28 1.55 -9.82 -1.06
CA ASN A 28 0.94 -10.72 -0.09
C ASN A 28 -0.45 -10.25 0.40
N GLY A 29 -0.81 -8.98 0.16
CA GLY A 29 -2.14 -8.44 0.49
C GLY A 29 -2.42 -8.19 1.97
N ARG A 30 -1.45 -8.47 2.85
CA ARG A 30 -1.56 -8.26 4.31
C ARG A 30 -1.16 -6.85 4.66
N TYR A 31 -2.09 -6.10 5.26
CA TYR A 31 -1.85 -4.70 5.55
C TYR A 31 -0.84 -4.53 6.70
N THR A 32 -1.01 -5.29 7.79
CA THR A 32 -0.15 -5.21 8.98
C THR A 32 1.32 -5.48 8.68
N ASP A 33 1.58 -6.47 7.82
CA ASP A 33 2.94 -6.85 7.41
C ASP A 33 3.57 -5.73 6.57
N LEU A 34 2.78 -5.10 5.71
CA LEU A 34 3.22 -3.98 4.88
C LEU A 34 3.47 -2.71 5.73
N GLU A 35 2.58 -2.41 6.68
CA GLU A 35 2.73 -1.26 7.60
C GLU A 35 3.97 -1.42 8.46
N THR A 36 4.14 -2.57 9.11
CA THR A 36 5.32 -2.89 9.92
C THR A 36 6.61 -2.73 9.11
N PHE A 37 6.62 -3.21 7.86
CA PHE A 37 7.77 -3.06 6.96
C PHE A 37 8.06 -1.59 6.64
N VAL A 38 7.04 -0.80 6.34
CA VAL A 38 7.17 0.64 6.03
C VAL A 38 7.68 1.42 7.23
N GLU A 39 7.15 1.16 8.43
CA GLU A 39 7.58 1.81 9.66
C GLU A 39 9.04 1.50 9.99
N SER A 40 9.41 0.22 9.93
CA SER A 40 10.78 -0.26 10.18
C SER A 40 11.81 0.35 9.23
N ASN A 41 11.38 0.74 8.02
CA ASN A 41 12.23 1.29 6.96
C ASN A 41 11.98 2.77 6.68
N SER A 42 11.22 3.45 7.54
CA SER A 42 10.76 4.83 7.33
C SER A 42 11.91 5.82 7.10
N ALA A 43 13.02 5.66 7.84
CA ALA A 43 14.21 6.48 7.70
C ALA A 43 14.85 6.38 6.29
N ALA A 44 14.88 5.18 5.70
CA ALA A 44 15.41 4.98 4.35
C ALA A 44 14.51 5.66 3.31
N PHE A 45 13.19 5.47 3.42
CA PHE A 45 12.24 6.14 2.52
C PHE A 45 12.23 7.66 2.67
N GLN A 46 12.50 8.17 3.87
CA GLN A 46 12.62 9.61 4.12
C GLN A 46 13.91 10.19 3.54
N SER A 47 15.04 9.47 3.69
CA SER A 47 16.30 9.82 3.05
C SER A 47 16.16 9.93 1.52
N ASP A 48 15.36 9.04 0.93
CA ASP A 48 15.06 9.04 -0.50
C ASP A 48 13.96 10.03 -0.92
N ASN A 49 13.42 10.82 0.02
CA ASN A 49 12.29 11.75 -0.19
C ASN A 49 11.01 11.09 -0.75
N ASN A 50 10.84 9.77 -0.52
CA ASN A 50 9.78 8.96 -1.10
C ASN A 50 8.73 8.50 -0.06
N LEU A 51 8.88 8.87 1.22
CA LEU A 51 7.98 8.44 2.29
C LEU A 51 6.49 8.73 1.99
N GLY A 52 6.17 9.87 1.36
CA GLY A 52 4.81 10.20 0.96
C GLY A 52 4.22 9.21 -0.04
N LEU A 53 5.00 8.78 -1.03
CA LEU A 53 4.60 7.78 -2.01
C LEU A 53 4.41 6.41 -1.36
N VAL A 54 5.28 6.04 -0.43
CA VAL A 54 5.15 4.78 0.31
C VAL A 54 3.88 4.77 1.18
N LYS A 55 3.52 5.89 1.80
CA LYS A 55 2.23 6.04 2.50
C LYS A 55 1.03 5.93 1.55
N GLN A 56 1.17 6.38 0.30
CA GLN A 56 0.14 6.16 -0.73
C GLN A 56 0.01 4.68 -1.10
N VAL A 57 1.11 3.92 -1.11
CA VAL A 57 1.10 2.46 -1.31
C VAL A 57 0.35 1.74 -0.18
N LEU A 58 0.56 2.14 1.08
CA LEU A 58 -0.25 1.64 2.21
C LEU A 58 -1.74 1.94 2.00
N SER A 59 -2.06 3.19 1.63
CA SER A 59 -3.43 3.62 1.35
C SER A 59 -4.08 2.85 0.18
N SER A 60 -3.30 2.46 -0.83
CA SER A 60 -3.81 1.70 -1.97
C SER A 60 -4.10 0.24 -1.63
N MET A 61 -3.37 -0.35 -0.68
CA MET A 61 -3.64 -1.71 -0.20
C MET A 61 -5.06 -1.81 0.38
N TYR A 62 -5.47 -0.85 1.20
CA TYR A 62 -6.84 -0.81 1.73
C TYR A 62 -7.89 -0.80 0.64
N LYS A 63 -7.72 0.09 -0.35
CA LYS A 63 -8.64 0.17 -1.49
C LYS A 63 -8.73 -1.13 -2.25
N ARG A 64 -7.58 -1.77 -2.51
CA ARG A 64 -7.50 -3.07 -3.19
C ARG A 64 -8.23 -4.15 -2.40
N ASN A 65 -8.04 -4.22 -1.09
CA ASN A 65 -8.64 -5.26 -0.25
C ASN A 65 -10.17 -5.08 -0.17
N ILE A 66 -10.67 -3.86 0.03
CA ILE A 66 -12.11 -3.57 0.03
C ILE A 66 -12.72 -3.88 -1.36
N GLN A 67 -12.09 -3.47 -2.46
CA GLN A 67 -12.55 -3.81 -3.81
C GLN A 67 -12.67 -5.32 -4.02
N ARG A 68 -11.73 -6.13 -3.51
CA ARG A 68 -11.82 -7.59 -3.60
C ARG A 68 -13.03 -8.14 -2.84
N LEU A 69 -13.33 -7.59 -1.66
CA LEU A 69 -14.52 -7.99 -0.90
C LEU A 69 -15.81 -7.73 -1.70
N THR A 70 -15.91 -6.60 -2.41
CA THR A 70 -17.09 -6.31 -3.25
C THR A 70 -17.27 -7.25 -4.44
N GLN A 71 -16.22 -7.98 -4.86
CA GLN A 71 -16.32 -8.98 -5.93
C GLN A 71 -16.86 -10.32 -5.42
N THR A 72 -16.89 -10.55 -4.10
CA THR A 72 -17.31 -11.82 -3.48
C THR A 72 -18.59 -11.67 -2.66
N TYR A 73 -18.80 -10.49 -2.07
CA TYR A 73 -19.93 -10.22 -1.18
C TYR A 73 -20.83 -9.13 -1.75
N LEU A 74 -22.12 -9.45 -1.90
CA LEU A 74 -23.15 -8.47 -2.28
C LEU A 74 -23.50 -7.54 -1.11
N THR A 75 -23.49 -8.07 0.11
CA THR A 75 -23.70 -7.33 1.37
C THR A 75 -22.67 -7.81 2.38
N LEU A 76 -22.08 -6.87 3.13
CA LEU A 76 -21.07 -7.15 4.15
C LEU A 76 -21.16 -6.07 5.22
N SER A 77 -21.05 -6.44 6.50
CA SER A 77 -21.06 -5.46 7.58
C SER A 77 -19.74 -4.67 7.64
N LEU A 78 -19.77 -3.45 8.20
CA LEU A 78 -18.54 -2.66 8.39
C LEU A 78 -17.54 -3.37 9.33
N GLU A 79 -18.03 -4.13 10.30
CA GLU A 79 -17.20 -4.91 11.22
C GLU A 79 -16.51 -6.09 10.52
N ASP A 80 -17.22 -6.80 9.63
CA ASP A 80 -16.62 -7.87 8.83
C ASP A 80 -15.59 -7.31 7.84
N ILE A 81 -15.84 -6.13 7.26
CA ILE A 81 -14.84 -5.42 6.45
C ILE A 81 -13.61 -5.12 7.30
N ALA A 82 -13.76 -4.51 8.48
CA ALA A 82 -12.67 -4.16 9.39
C ALA A 82 -11.77 -5.37 9.71
N ARG A 83 -12.41 -6.49 10.10
CA ARG A 83 -11.72 -7.75 10.38
C ARG A 83 -11.00 -8.31 9.14
N SER A 84 -11.63 -8.25 7.98
CA SER A 84 -11.07 -8.80 6.73
C SER A 84 -9.90 -7.97 6.18
N VAL A 85 -9.89 -6.65 6.41
CA VAL A 85 -8.82 -5.75 5.97
C VAL A 85 -7.76 -5.51 7.03
N GLN A 86 -7.84 -6.22 8.17
CA GLN A 86 -6.89 -6.16 9.29
C GLN A 86 -6.74 -4.74 9.87
N LEU A 87 -7.86 -4.01 9.99
CA LEU A 87 -7.91 -2.72 10.67
C LEU A 87 -8.27 -2.92 12.14
N GLU A 88 -7.49 -2.34 13.05
CA GLU A 88 -7.76 -2.40 14.48
C GLU A 88 -8.93 -1.50 14.92
N THR A 89 -9.31 -0.50 14.12
CA THR A 89 -10.40 0.43 14.48
C THR A 89 -11.44 0.56 13.36
N SER A 90 -12.72 0.37 13.72
CA SER A 90 -13.86 0.45 12.81
C SER A 90 -14.12 1.86 12.25
N GLY A 91 -13.68 2.91 12.95
CA GLY A 91 -13.85 4.30 12.52
C GLY A 91 -13.10 4.66 11.24
N ASP A 92 -11.89 4.09 11.04
CA ASP A 92 -11.12 4.32 9.83
C ASP A 92 -11.71 3.60 8.62
N VAL A 93 -12.40 2.48 8.84
CA VAL A 93 -13.05 1.67 7.79
C VAL A 93 -14.18 2.46 7.16
N GLU A 94 -15.06 3.07 7.96
CA GLU A 94 -16.22 3.82 7.47
C GLU A 94 -15.77 4.98 6.57
N MET A 95 -14.79 5.76 7.03
CA MET A 95 -14.21 6.86 6.25
C MET A 95 -13.53 6.37 4.95
N HIS A 96 -12.84 5.23 4.98
CA HIS A 96 -12.21 4.66 3.79
C HIS A 96 -13.24 4.15 2.78
N VAL A 97 -14.28 3.45 3.24
CA VAL A 97 -15.39 2.97 2.40
C VAL A 97 -16.13 4.16 1.78
N LEU A 98 -16.47 5.18 2.56
CA LEU A 98 -17.10 6.41 2.07
C LEU A 98 -16.23 7.12 1.02
N ARG A 99 -14.92 7.19 1.23
CA ARG A 99 -14.00 7.78 0.26
C ARG A 99 -13.94 6.95 -1.03
N MET A 100 -14.05 5.62 -0.95
CA MET A 100 -14.08 4.76 -2.13
C MET A 100 -15.36 4.97 -2.94
N VAL A 101 -16.53 5.01 -2.29
CA VAL A 101 -17.82 5.28 -2.96
C VAL A 101 -17.90 6.72 -3.50
N GLY A 102 -17.42 7.69 -2.72
CA GLY A 102 -17.41 9.11 -3.10
C GLY A 102 -16.39 9.48 -4.19
N VAL A 103 -15.40 8.63 -4.47
CA VAL A 103 -14.49 8.78 -5.63
C VAL A 103 -15.11 8.16 -6.89
N LEU A 104 -15.91 7.10 -6.77
CA LEU A 104 -16.65 6.52 -7.90
C LEU A 104 -17.74 7.48 -8.46
N SER A 105 -18.16 8.51 -7.73
CA SER A 105 -19.06 9.55 -8.24
C SER A 105 -18.39 10.67 -9.05
N ARG A 106 -17.05 10.69 -9.18
CA ARG A 106 -16.33 11.79 -9.86
C ARG A 106 -15.77 11.46 -11.24
N SER A 107 -16.00 10.25 -11.77
CA SER A 107 -15.54 9.87 -13.12
C SER A 107 -16.65 9.78 -14.18
N THR A 108 -17.83 10.35 -13.93
CA THR A 108 -18.88 10.53 -14.95
C THR A 108 -19.27 11.99 -14.99
N GLY A 109 -18.56 12.78 -15.80
CA GLY A 109 -18.92 14.17 -16.06
C GLY A 109 -17.72 15.11 -16.12
N GLN A 110 -16.89 14.95 -17.16
CA GLN A 110 -16.36 16.04 -17.97
C GLN A 110 -15.72 15.46 -19.23
#